data_AF-A0A2S6GEX3-F1
#
_entry.id   AF-A0A2S6GEX3-F1
#
_cell.length_a   1.000
_cell.length_b   1.000
_cell.length_c   1.000
_cell.angle_alpha   90.00
_cell.angle_beta   90.00
_cell.angle_gamma   90.00
#
_symmetry.space_group_name_H-M   'P 1'
#
loop_
_entity.id
_entity.type
_entity.pdbx_description
1 polymer ?
#
loop_
_entity_poly.entity_id
_entity_poly.type
_entity_poly.pdbx_seq_one_letter_code
_entity_poly.pdbx_strand_id
1 'polypeptide(L)'
;MSAGTRMSTASRIALTATAGIAAALVLATPASATPTTYITTFPTLTQCTAVGDQAVAEHVFTSYTCRNGVAGYDLLGEPSAATFTDVYIATFGTQAACDTAGTNGETSPAAWTSHKCRSGFTGWDLLVTK
;
A
#
# COMPACT_ATOMS: atom_id res chain seq x y z
N MET A 1 -34.32 44.30 25.53
CA MET A 1 -35.68 44.10 26.07
C MET A 1 -36.67 44.09 24.92
N SER A 2 -37.55 43.09 24.94
CA SER A 2 -38.85 42.96 24.27
C SER A 2 -38.96 42.85 22.74
N ALA A 3 -39.08 41.58 22.35
CA ALA A 3 -40.06 40.96 21.44
C ALA A 3 -41.32 41.76 21.06
N GLY A 4 -41.87 41.46 19.87
CA GLY A 4 -43.19 41.98 19.46
C GLY A 4 -43.72 41.45 18.13
N THR A 5 -44.04 40.16 18.08
CA THR A 5 -44.73 39.40 17.03
C THR A 5 -45.99 40.07 16.45
N ARG A 6 -46.16 40.04 15.12
CA ARG A 6 -47.50 39.92 14.49
C ARG A 6 -47.46 38.92 13.34
N MET A 7 -48.03 37.76 13.62
CA MET A 7 -48.39 36.70 12.69
C MET A 7 -49.69 37.08 12.00
N SER A 8 -49.80 36.92 10.68
CA SER A 8 -51.08 36.93 9.95
C SER A 8 -51.04 35.97 8.77
N THR A 9 -51.53 34.77 9.07
CA THR A 9 -52.58 34.03 8.36
C THR A 9 -52.38 33.68 6.87
N ALA A 10 -52.04 32.40 6.71
CA ALA A 10 -52.62 31.42 5.79
C ALA A 10 -52.28 31.50 4.30
N SER A 11 -51.62 30.44 3.83
CA SER A 11 -52.28 29.54 2.89
C SER A 11 -51.73 28.12 3.06
N ARG A 12 -52.63 27.19 3.38
CA ARG A 12 -52.36 25.77 3.41
C ARG A 12 -52.25 25.29 1.96
N ILE A 13 -51.05 24.93 1.52
CA ILE A 13 -50.89 24.01 0.40
C ILE A 13 -50.31 22.74 0.99
N ALA A 14 -51.22 21.80 1.24
CA ALA A 14 -50.86 20.41 1.48
C ALA A 14 -50.48 19.80 0.12
N LEU A 15 -49.20 19.51 -0.05
CA LEU A 15 -48.71 18.55 -1.03
C LEU A 15 -47.88 17.53 -0.26
N THR A 16 -48.57 16.48 0.15
CA THR A 16 -47.94 15.21 0.49
C THR A 16 -47.27 14.65 -0.77
N ALA A 17 -45.94 14.62 -0.78
CA ALA A 17 -45.18 13.73 -1.63
C ALA A 17 -44.04 13.14 -0.79
N THR A 18 -44.28 11.91 -0.36
CA THR A 18 -43.31 11.00 0.22
C THR A 18 -42.13 10.79 -0.72
N ALA A 19 -40.92 11.13 -0.28
CA ALA A 19 -39.70 10.50 -0.77
C ALA A 19 -38.73 10.46 0.41
N GLY A 20 -38.73 9.33 1.11
CA GLY A 20 -37.76 9.05 2.16
C GLY A 20 -36.37 9.08 1.54
N ILE A 21 -35.52 9.98 2.02
CA ILE A 21 -34.08 9.81 1.84
C ILE A 21 -33.66 8.89 2.98
N ALA A 22 -33.65 7.60 2.68
CA ALA A 22 -33.01 6.62 3.53
C ALA A 22 -31.58 7.12 3.79
N ALA A 23 -31.25 7.37 5.05
CA ALA A 23 -29.88 7.50 5.47
C ALA A 23 -29.18 6.20 5.07
N ALA A 24 -28.46 6.22 3.95
CA ALA A 24 -27.60 5.12 3.54
C ALA A 24 -26.47 5.08 4.56
N LEU A 25 -26.71 4.34 5.64
CA LEU A 25 -25.67 3.83 6.51
C LEU A 25 -24.88 2.86 5.64
N VAL A 26 -23.95 3.38 4.85
CA VAL A 26 -22.95 2.56 4.18
C VAL A 26 -22.15 1.94 5.31
N LEU A 27 -22.49 0.69 5.62
CA LEU A 27 -21.64 -0.22 6.37
C LEU A 27 -20.33 -0.24 5.61
N ALA A 28 -19.37 0.60 6.03
CA ALA A 28 -17.99 0.48 5.61
C ALA A 28 -17.57 -0.92 6.05
N THR A 29 -17.57 -1.85 5.09
CA THR A 29 -16.92 -3.14 5.28
C THR A 29 -15.52 -2.83 5.79
N PRO A 30 -15.05 -3.48 6.87
CA PRO A 30 -13.68 -3.26 7.30
C PRO A 30 -12.79 -3.53 6.09
N ALA A 31 -12.04 -2.51 5.66
CA ALA A 31 -10.98 -2.70 4.69
C ALA A 31 -10.06 -3.74 5.31
N SER A 32 -10.16 -4.97 4.83
CA SER A 32 -9.33 -6.06 5.31
C SER A 32 -7.91 -5.61 4.97
N ALA A 33 -7.08 -5.37 5.99
CA ALA A 33 -5.71 -4.97 5.77
C ALA A 33 -5.04 -6.10 4.98
N THR A 34 -4.82 -5.88 3.69
CA THR A 34 -4.16 -6.88 2.86
C THR A 34 -2.77 -7.11 3.46
N PRO A 35 -2.35 -8.36 3.67
CA PRO A 35 -1.07 -8.63 4.31
C PRO A 35 0.07 -8.03 3.48
N THR A 36 0.83 -7.10 4.06
CA THR A 36 1.98 -6.47 3.42
C THR A 36 3.29 -7.03 3.97
N THR A 37 4.23 -7.30 3.08
CA THR A 37 5.59 -7.71 3.39
C THR A 37 6.49 -6.50 3.53
N TYR A 38 7.24 -6.41 4.62
CA TYR A 38 8.33 -5.45 4.71
C TYR A 38 9.56 -6.00 3.97
N ILE A 39 10.19 -5.17 3.14
CA ILE A 39 11.38 -5.57 2.38
C ILE A 39 12.62 -4.95 3.01
N THR A 40 12.74 -3.63 2.97
CA THR A 40 13.89 -2.90 3.46
C THR A 40 13.59 -1.40 3.53
N THR A 41 14.49 -0.64 4.16
CA THR A 41 14.44 0.83 4.21
C THR A 41 15.41 1.41 3.18
N PHE A 42 14.93 2.36 2.38
CA PHE A 42 15.75 3.10 1.41
C PHE A 42 16.04 4.53 1.89
N PRO A 43 17.24 5.09 1.63
CA PRO A 43 17.59 6.46 2.01
C PRO A 43 16.67 7.55 1.48
N THR A 44 16.04 7.34 0.31
CA THR A 44 15.20 8.35 -0.34
C THR A 44 13.88 7.75 -0.80
N LEU A 45 12.82 8.58 -0.84
CA LEU A 45 11.52 8.18 -1.35
C LEU A 45 11.63 7.70 -2.81
N THR A 46 12.41 8.40 -3.63
CA THR A 46 12.64 8.05 -5.04
C THR A 46 13.19 6.63 -5.20
N GLN A 47 14.15 6.22 -4.36
CA GLN A 47 14.68 4.86 -4.40
C GLN A 47 13.63 3.83 -3.97
N CYS A 48 12.87 4.11 -2.92
CA CYS A 48 11.78 3.23 -2.49
C CYS A 48 10.72 3.05 -3.60
N THR A 49 10.29 4.15 -4.21
CA THR A 49 9.32 4.14 -5.33
C THR A 49 9.86 3.37 -6.52
N ALA A 50 11.11 3.61 -6.94
CA ALA A 50 11.68 2.91 -8.08
C ALA A 50 11.74 1.39 -7.89
N VAL A 51 12.08 0.92 -6.68
CA VAL A 51 12.10 -0.51 -6.36
C VAL A 51 10.68 -1.08 -6.25
N GLY A 52 9.75 -0.34 -5.66
CA GLY A 52 8.34 -0.73 -5.59
C GLY A 52 7.71 -0.86 -6.99
N ASP A 53 7.95 0.12 -7.87
CA ASP A 53 7.48 0.10 -9.25
C ASP A 53 8.07 -1.08 -10.02
N GLN A 54 9.38 -1.36 -9.86
CA GLN A 54 10.02 -2.54 -10.45
C GLN A 54 9.36 -3.83 -9.96
N ALA A 55 9.11 -3.97 -8.65
CA ALA A 55 8.48 -5.17 -8.11
C ALA A 55 7.02 -5.36 -8.59
N VAL A 56 6.28 -4.28 -8.86
CA VAL A 56 4.95 -4.35 -9.48
C VAL A 56 5.05 -4.71 -10.96
N ALA A 57 5.98 -4.11 -11.71
CA ALA A 57 6.20 -4.37 -13.12
C ALA A 57 6.58 -5.84 -13.39
N GLU A 58 7.36 -6.44 -12.49
CA GLU A 58 7.77 -7.84 -12.54
C GLU A 58 6.77 -8.79 -11.85
N HIS A 59 5.59 -8.29 -11.46
CA HIS A 59 4.51 -9.06 -10.83
C HIS A 59 4.88 -9.72 -9.49
N VAL A 60 5.88 -9.22 -8.78
CA VAL A 60 6.25 -9.65 -7.43
C VAL A 60 5.29 -9.05 -6.40
N PHE A 61 4.92 -7.79 -6.58
CA PHE A 61 3.87 -7.12 -5.82
C PHE A 61 2.63 -6.82 -6.67
N THR A 62 1.45 -6.88 -6.06
CA THR A 62 0.21 -6.32 -6.64
C THR A 62 0.14 -4.81 -6.41
N SER A 63 0.60 -4.36 -5.24
CA SER A 63 0.68 -2.97 -4.83
C SER A 63 1.83 -2.77 -3.85
N TYR A 64 2.29 -1.53 -3.65
CA TYR A 64 3.28 -1.22 -2.63
C TYR A 64 3.00 0.12 -1.96
N THR A 65 3.67 0.36 -0.83
CA THR A 65 3.68 1.63 -0.13
C THR A 65 5.08 1.94 0.36
N CYS A 66 5.50 3.18 0.18
CA CYS A 66 6.69 3.74 0.79
C CYS A 66 6.29 4.57 2.01
N ARG A 67 6.63 4.08 3.21
CA ARG A 67 6.31 4.75 4.47
C ARG A 67 7.57 5.36 5.07
N ASN A 68 7.47 6.52 5.73
CA ASN A 68 8.58 7.00 6.56
C ASN A 68 8.92 5.96 7.65
N GLY A 69 10.17 5.50 7.62
CA GLY A 69 10.80 4.64 8.61
C GLY A 69 11.80 5.43 9.46
N VAL A 70 12.49 4.74 10.38
CA VAL A 70 13.45 5.38 11.30
C VAL A 70 14.68 5.95 10.58
N ALA A 71 15.09 5.31 9.48
CA ALA A 71 16.33 5.62 8.77
C ALA A 71 16.11 5.96 7.28
N GLY A 72 14.87 6.26 6.87
CA GLY A 72 14.52 6.50 5.47
C GLY A 72 13.08 6.11 5.17
N TYR A 73 12.87 5.44 4.04
CA TYR A 73 11.56 5.03 3.54
C TYR A 73 11.47 3.50 3.50
N ASP A 74 10.59 2.93 4.30
CA ASP A 74 10.29 1.50 4.34
C ASP A 74 9.47 1.11 3.12
N LEU A 75 9.94 0.12 2.37
CA LEU A 75 9.16 -0.51 1.30
C LEU A 75 8.31 -1.64 1.88
N LEU A 76 7.00 -1.47 1.77
CA LEU A 76 5.99 -2.47 2.11
C LEU A 76 5.28 -2.89 0.83
N GLY A 77 5.33 -4.17 0.47
CA GLY A 77 4.70 -4.71 -0.73
C GLY A 77 3.58 -5.67 -0.41
N GLU A 78 2.48 -5.64 -1.16
CA GLU A 78 1.45 -6.68 -1.13
C GLU A 78 1.88 -7.83 -2.05
N PRO A 79 2.15 -9.04 -1.52
CA PRO A 79 2.61 -10.18 -2.32
C PRO A 79 1.64 -10.55 -3.44
N SER A 80 2.18 -10.72 -4.63
CA SER A 80 1.47 -11.35 -5.73
C SER A 80 1.34 -12.86 -5.54
N ALA A 81 0.29 -13.45 -6.12
CA ALA A 81 0.14 -14.91 -6.25
C ALA A 81 0.83 -15.46 -7.51
N ALA A 82 1.46 -14.61 -8.33
CA ALA A 82 2.17 -15.02 -9.53
C ALA A 82 3.41 -15.88 -9.20
N THR A 83 3.72 -16.82 -10.09
CA THR A 83 4.97 -17.59 -10.10
C THR A 83 6.01 -16.84 -10.90
N PHE A 84 7.23 -16.75 -10.40
CA PHE A 84 8.35 -16.08 -11.07
C PHE A 84 9.69 -16.68 -10.65
N THR A 85 10.72 -16.53 -11.47
CA THR A 85 12.03 -17.12 -11.20
C THR A 85 13.15 -16.14 -11.52
N ASP A 86 14.06 -15.96 -10.56
CA ASP A 86 15.22 -15.08 -10.63
C ASP A 86 14.88 -13.66 -11.15
N VAL A 87 13.77 -13.10 -10.68
CA VAL A 87 13.34 -11.73 -11.00
C VAL A 87 14.19 -10.72 -10.24
N TYR A 88 14.72 -9.72 -10.95
CA TYR A 88 15.49 -8.63 -10.35
C TYR A 88 14.59 -7.62 -9.63
N ILE A 89 14.93 -7.31 -8.38
CA ILE A 89 14.22 -6.31 -7.56
C ILE A 89 15.02 -5.02 -7.42
N ALA A 90 16.27 -5.13 -6.95
CA ALA A 90 17.11 -3.98 -6.65
C ALA A 90 18.58 -4.38 -6.53
N THR A 91 19.48 -3.42 -6.73
CA THR A 91 20.92 -3.56 -6.41
C THR A 91 21.22 -2.87 -5.08
N PHE A 92 21.88 -3.59 -4.18
CA PHE A 92 22.31 -3.11 -2.87
C PHE A 92 23.82 -2.85 -2.83
N GLY A 93 24.24 -1.87 -2.02
CA GLY A 93 25.68 -1.55 -1.90
C GLY A 93 26.52 -2.65 -1.25
N THR A 94 25.91 -3.54 -0.46
CA THR A 94 26.59 -4.64 0.23
C THR A 94 25.80 -5.94 0.12
N GLN A 95 26.50 -7.08 0.19
CA GLN A 95 25.88 -8.40 0.19
C GLN A 95 24.92 -8.55 1.37
N ALA A 96 25.34 -8.13 2.57
CA ALA A 96 24.52 -8.23 3.78
C ALA A 96 23.20 -7.45 3.68
N ALA A 97 23.18 -6.29 3.01
CA ALA A 97 21.96 -5.54 2.78
C ALA A 97 21.02 -6.26 1.80
N CYS A 98 21.59 -6.87 0.75
CA CYS A 98 20.83 -7.70 -0.19
C CYS A 98 20.22 -8.92 0.52
N ASP A 99 21.02 -9.67 1.30
CA ASP A 99 20.55 -10.86 2.02
C ASP A 99 19.47 -10.49 3.06
N THR A 100 19.61 -9.34 3.72
CA THR A 100 18.61 -8.83 4.66
C THR A 100 17.28 -8.55 3.95
N ALA A 101 17.32 -7.82 2.82
CA ALA A 101 16.11 -7.51 2.05
C ALA A 101 15.47 -8.79 1.48
N GLY A 102 16.29 -9.71 0.97
CA GLY A 102 15.88 -11.04 0.50
C GLY A 102 15.15 -11.84 1.57
N THR A 103 15.75 -11.96 2.75
CA THR A 103 15.19 -12.70 3.89
C THR A 103 13.88 -12.08 4.40
N ASN A 104 13.80 -10.75 4.44
CA ASN A 104 12.58 -10.06 4.86
C ASN A 104 11.41 -10.37 3.92
N GLY A 105 11.64 -10.44 2.61
CA GLY A 105 10.60 -10.81 1.65
C GLY A 105 10.20 -12.29 1.66
N GLU A 106 11.00 -13.17 2.26
CA GLU A 106 10.61 -14.57 2.53
C GLU A 106 9.78 -14.71 3.82
N THR A 107 9.81 -13.70 4.68
CA THR A 107 9.15 -13.73 5.99
C THR A 107 7.66 -13.41 5.87
N SER A 108 6.82 -14.14 6.61
CA SER A 108 5.35 -14.02 6.51
C SER A 108 4.85 -12.59 6.81
N PRO A 109 3.99 -12.00 5.95
CA PRO A 109 3.52 -12.58 4.68
C PRO A 109 4.63 -12.61 3.62
N ALA A 110 4.90 -13.77 3.02
CA ALA A 110 6.03 -13.94 2.12
C ALA A 110 5.71 -13.37 0.72
N ALA A 111 6.55 -12.46 0.25
CA ALA A 111 6.56 -11.96 -1.12
C ALA A 111 7.08 -13.02 -2.10
N TRP A 112 8.11 -13.77 -1.72
CA TRP A 112 8.77 -14.82 -2.52
C TRP A 112 9.15 -16.03 -1.65
N THR A 113 9.57 -17.13 -2.28
CA THR A 113 9.97 -18.37 -1.61
C THR A 113 11.47 -18.53 -1.45
N SER A 114 12.27 -17.88 -2.30
CA SER A 114 13.73 -17.84 -2.18
C SER A 114 14.33 -16.59 -2.82
N HIS A 115 15.52 -16.21 -2.35
CA HIS A 115 16.33 -15.14 -2.94
C HIS A 115 17.76 -15.59 -3.29
N LYS A 116 18.40 -14.83 -4.17
CA LYS A 116 19.83 -14.91 -4.47
C LYS A 116 20.41 -13.50 -4.54
N CYS A 117 21.55 -13.30 -3.90
CA CYS A 117 22.34 -12.09 -4.03
C CYS A 117 23.51 -12.33 -4.97
N ARG A 118 23.44 -11.73 -6.16
CA ARG A 118 24.46 -11.88 -7.21
C ARG A 118 25.32 -10.62 -7.26
N SER A 119 26.64 -10.77 -7.23
CA SER A 119 27.55 -9.65 -7.48
C SER A 119 27.31 -9.08 -8.88
N GLY A 120 26.96 -7.79 -8.94
CA GLY A 120 26.79 -7.00 -10.15
C GLY A 120 27.83 -5.89 -10.26
N PHE A 121 27.73 -5.06 -11.29
CA PHE A 121 28.73 -4.01 -11.58
C PHE A 121 28.79 -2.91 -10.50
N THR A 122 27.65 -2.58 -9.87
CA THR A 122 27.52 -1.49 -8.90
C THR A 122 27.16 -1.96 -7.49
N GLY A 123 27.14 -3.27 -7.23
CA GLY A 123 26.72 -3.81 -5.94
C GLY A 123 26.25 -5.26 -6.02
N TRP A 124 25.23 -5.59 -5.24
CA TRP A 124 24.65 -6.92 -5.12
C TRP A 124 23.19 -6.89 -5.57
N ASP A 125 22.92 -7.53 -6.70
CA ASP A 125 21.57 -7.66 -7.26
C ASP A 125 20.78 -8.66 -6.43
N LEU A 126 19.60 -8.27 -5.99
CA LEU A 126 18.61 -9.15 -5.39
C LEU A 126 17.74 -9.76 -6.49
N LEU A 127 17.86 -11.07 -6.66
CA LEU A 127 17.00 -11.88 -7.52
C LEU A 127 16.08 -12.75 -6.65
N VAL A 128 14.80 -12.82 -7.00
CA VAL A 128 13.79 -13.54 -6.18
C VAL A 128 13.00 -14.54 -7.01
N THR A 129 12.55 -15.61 -6.36
CA THR A 129 11.78 -16.70 -6.97
C THR A 129 10.58 -17.03 -6.09
N LYS A 130 9.43 -17.29 -6.70
CA LYS A 130 8.20 -17.76 -6.04
C LYS A 130 7.63 -18.95 -6.79
#